data_AF-I4W373-F1
#
_entry.id   AF-I4W373-F1
#
_cell.length_a   1.000
_cell.length_b   1.000
_cell.length_c   1.000
_cell.angle_alpha   90.00
_cell.angle_beta   90.00
_cell.angle_gamma   90.00
#
_symmetry.space_group_name_H-M   'P 1'
#
loop_
_entity.id
_entity.type
_entity.pdbx_description
1 polymer ?
#
loop_
_entity_poly.entity_id
_entity_poly.type
_entity_poly.pdbx_seq_one_letter_code
_entity_poly.pdbx_strand_id
1 'polypeptide(L)'
;MPTSPALPVFTIGHSTRPIEDFLALLAENSVEEIVDVRRLPGSRRHPQYDQDTLRETLAAHGIGYRHIATLGGRRGGRTAESRNTWWEHPAFRRYADYALTAAFREGLAELLACSARRRCAVMCAEAVWWRCHRRIVTDYLLHAGREVWHILGPHHAEHAAMTPAAQACGEGLIYPGLISPDHSIREEPAMARTYQVGDHVSWNSEAGRVRGTITKVHTSDVNWKGYTHHASKDDPQYEIRSDKTDHVALHKGKPLRKLKTPAPPRDD
;
A
#
# COMPACT_ATOMS: atom_id res chain seq x y z
N MET A 1 28.54 8.56 19.86
CA MET A 1 27.23 9.18 20.15
C MET A 1 26.16 8.22 19.64
N PRO A 2 25.30 7.63 20.49
CA PRO A 2 24.15 6.89 19.97
C PRO A 2 23.24 7.91 19.27
N THR A 3 23.09 7.79 17.95
CA THR A 3 22.09 8.56 17.20
C THR A 3 20.72 8.22 17.74
N SER A 4 20.00 9.22 18.27
CA SER A 4 18.58 9.05 18.62
C SER A 4 17.84 8.41 17.45
N PRO A 5 16.91 7.46 17.71
CA PRO A 5 16.16 6.81 16.65
C PRO A 5 15.43 7.88 15.82
N ALA A 6 15.46 7.72 14.49
CA ALA A 6 14.75 8.62 13.59
C ALA A 6 13.25 8.62 13.92
N LEU A 7 12.59 9.77 13.81
CA LEU A 7 11.15 9.87 14.02
C LEU A 7 10.40 8.99 12.98
N PRO A 8 9.32 8.32 13.38
CA PRO A 8 8.50 7.56 12.45
C PRO A 8 7.82 8.49 11.45
N VAL A 9 7.64 7.98 10.23
CA VAL A 9 6.90 8.67 9.16
C VAL A 9 5.52 8.05 9.03
N PHE A 10 4.48 8.87 9.04
CA PHE A 10 3.12 8.41 8.82
C PHE A 10 2.75 8.54 7.35
N THR A 11 1.71 7.83 6.92
CA THR A 11 1.03 8.12 5.67
C THR A 11 -0.46 8.28 5.95
N ILE A 12 -1.10 9.22 5.25
CA ILE A 12 -2.54 9.45 5.39
C ILE A 12 -3.20 9.77 4.05
N GLY A 13 -4.44 9.33 3.88
CA GLY A 13 -5.28 9.66 2.73
C GLY A 13 -6.38 10.62 3.15
N HIS A 14 -6.47 11.79 2.51
CA HIS A 14 -7.52 12.73 2.87
C HIS A 14 -8.92 12.24 2.45
N SER A 15 -9.01 11.49 1.35
CA SER A 15 -10.27 10.95 0.83
C SER A 15 -11.34 12.04 0.73
N THR A 16 -12.53 11.77 1.24
CA THR A 16 -13.64 12.70 1.39
C THR A 16 -13.87 13.07 2.86
N ARG A 17 -12.88 12.89 3.74
CA ARG A 17 -13.04 13.11 5.18
C ARG A 17 -13.40 14.58 5.46
N PRO A 18 -14.33 14.86 6.40
CA PRO A 18 -14.41 16.16 7.04
C PRO A 18 -13.04 16.60 7.56
N ILE A 19 -12.79 17.92 7.55
CA ILE A 19 -11.47 18.44 7.96
C ILE A 19 -11.17 18.14 9.44
N GLU A 20 -12.20 18.17 10.29
CA GLU A 20 -12.06 17.85 11.72
C GLU A 20 -11.65 16.41 11.96
N ASP A 21 -12.25 15.45 11.25
CA ASP A 21 -11.84 14.04 11.31
C ASP A 21 -10.39 13.86 10.89
N PHE A 22 -9.96 14.60 9.85
CA PHE A 22 -8.58 14.55 9.38
C PHE A 22 -7.61 15.12 10.43
N LEU A 23 -7.92 16.27 11.01
CA LEU A 23 -7.12 16.89 12.08
C LEU A 23 -7.04 16.00 13.33
N ALA A 24 -8.14 15.36 13.71
CA ALA A 24 -8.17 14.41 14.83
C ALA A 24 -7.21 13.23 14.60
N LEU A 25 -7.17 12.67 13.37
CA LEU A 25 -6.24 11.61 13.01
C LEU A 25 -4.77 12.06 13.07
N LEU A 26 -4.48 13.31 12.67
CA LEU A 26 -3.13 13.87 12.78
C LEU A 26 -2.73 14.05 14.25
N ALA A 27 -3.63 14.61 15.07
CA ALA A 27 -3.40 14.83 16.49
C ALA A 27 -3.18 13.51 17.25
N GLU A 28 -4.01 12.49 16.99
CA GLU A 28 -3.88 11.16 17.59
C GLU A 28 -2.50 10.54 17.35
N ASN A 29 -1.93 10.79 16.16
CA ASN A 29 -0.62 10.28 15.76
C ASN A 29 0.52 11.29 16.01
N SER A 30 0.24 12.40 16.70
CA SER A 30 1.19 13.49 17.00
C SER A 30 1.90 14.05 15.76
N VAL A 31 1.23 14.08 14.60
CA VAL A 31 1.81 14.57 13.35
C VAL A 31 2.04 16.09 13.42
N GLU A 32 3.27 16.50 13.12
CA GLU A 32 3.71 17.89 13.19
C GLU A 32 3.82 18.55 11.81
N GLU A 33 3.94 17.76 10.73
CA GLU A 33 4.01 18.28 9.35
C GLU A 33 3.32 17.35 8.35
N ILE A 34 2.41 17.91 7.56
CA ILE A 34 1.87 17.25 6.37
C ILE A 34 2.84 17.45 5.21
N VAL A 35 3.27 16.33 4.62
CA VAL A 35 3.97 16.32 3.35
C VAL A 35 2.99 15.91 2.26
N ASP A 36 2.45 16.89 1.56
CA ASP A 36 1.53 16.71 0.44
C ASP A 36 2.28 16.24 -0.80
N VAL A 37 2.00 15.02 -1.23
CA VAL A 37 2.59 14.40 -2.43
C VAL A 37 1.58 14.32 -3.58
N ARG A 38 0.52 15.13 -3.55
CA ARG A 38 -0.39 15.27 -4.70
C ARG A 38 0.31 16.09 -5.78
N ARG A 39 0.34 15.59 -7.03
CA ARG A 39 0.89 16.36 -8.16
C ARG A 39 0.14 17.67 -8.39
N LEU A 40 -1.18 17.64 -8.21
CA LEU A 40 -2.07 18.80 -8.28
C LEU A 40 -2.84 18.84 -6.96
N PRO A 41 -2.43 19.69 -6.00
CA PRO A 41 -3.01 19.74 -4.66
C PRO A 41 -4.30 20.60 -4.57
N GLY A 42 -4.85 21.05 -5.70
CA GLY A 42 -6.13 21.76 -5.73
C GLY A 42 -7.34 20.83 -5.83
N SER A 43 -8.48 21.21 -5.24
CA SER A 43 -9.68 20.37 -5.22
C SER A 43 -10.98 21.19 -5.18
N ARG A 44 -11.71 21.21 -6.30
CA ARG A 44 -13.05 21.83 -6.36
C ARG A 44 -14.12 21.03 -5.62
N ARG A 45 -13.98 19.70 -5.58
CA ARG A 45 -14.97 18.80 -4.94
C ARG A 45 -14.80 18.75 -3.42
N HIS A 46 -13.58 18.92 -2.94
CA HIS A 46 -13.26 18.96 -1.52
C HIS A 46 -12.41 20.21 -1.23
N PRO A 47 -13.02 21.40 -1.19
CA PRO A 47 -12.31 22.67 -1.04
C PRO A 47 -11.47 22.76 0.24
N GLN A 48 -11.83 22.03 1.29
CA GLN A 48 -11.03 21.95 2.52
C GLN A 48 -9.63 21.33 2.31
N TYR A 49 -9.45 20.58 1.21
CA TYR A 49 -8.16 20.02 0.80
C TYR A 49 -7.56 20.74 -0.40
N ASP A 50 -8.10 21.91 -0.79
CA ASP A 50 -7.37 22.82 -1.65
C ASP A 50 -6.08 23.27 -0.95
N GLN A 51 -5.03 23.54 -1.71
CA GLN A 51 -3.69 23.72 -1.16
C GLN A 51 -3.61 24.87 -0.14
N ASP A 52 -4.17 26.02 -0.50
CA ASP A 52 -4.07 27.22 0.34
C ASP A 52 -4.97 27.09 1.57
N THR A 53 -6.21 26.63 1.38
CA THR A 53 -7.15 26.36 2.47
C THR A 53 -6.62 25.32 3.46
N LEU A 54 -6.03 24.23 2.96
CA LEU A 54 -5.46 23.19 3.81
C LEU A 54 -4.25 23.71 4.59
N ARG A 55 -3.36 24.49 3.94
CA ARG A 55 -2.20 25.10 4.58
C ARG A 55 -2.60 26.01 5.73
N GLU A 56 -3.58 26.89 5.51
CA GLU A 56 -4.09 27.80 6.55
C GLU A 56 -4.72 27.04 7.70
N THR A 57 -5.55 26.03 7.38
CA THR A 57 -6.21 25.21 8.40
C THR A 57 -5.20 24.46 9.26
N LEU A 58 -4.18 23.84 8.66
CA LEU A 58 -3.13 23.14 9.39
C LEU A 58 -2.31 24.10 10.26
N ALA A 59 -1.97 25.28 9.74
CA ALA A 59 -1.22 26.29 10.50
C ALA A 59 -1.98 26.77 11.74
N ALA A 60 -3.31 26.94 11.67
CA ALA A 60 -4.16 27.26 12.81
C ALA A 60 -4.13 26.19 13.92
N HIS A 61 -3.77 24.96 13.57
CA HIS A 61 -3.63 23.82 14.49
C HIS A 61 -2.16 23.51 14.83
N GLY A 62 -1.22 24.39 14.48
CA GLY A 62 0.21 24.20 14.75
C GLY A 62 0.89 23.13 13.89
N ILE A 63 0.24 22.67 12.82
CA ILE A 63 0.76 21.63 11.92
C ILE A 63 1.38 22.30 10.69
N GLY A 64 2.62 21.94 10.37
CA GLY A 64 3.30 22.40 9.17
C GLY A 64 2.68 21.81 7.90
N TYR A 65 2.84 22.51 6.77
CA TYR A 65 2.47 22.01 5.46
C TYR A 65 3.62 22.21 4.47
N ARG A 66 3.99 21.12 3.80
CA ARG A 66 5.00 21.08 2.75
C ARG A 66 4.46 20.34 1.54
N HIS A 67 4.63 20.91 0.35
CA HIS A 67 4.25 20.27 -0.90
C HIS A 67 5.50 19.82 -1.64
N ILE A 68 5.63 18.51 -1.88
CA ILE A 68 6.75 17.93 -2.63
C ILE A 68 6.20 17.37 -3.95
N ALA A 69 6.02 18.25 -4.93
CA ALA A 69 5.44 17.92 -6.23
C ALA A 69 6.22 16.85 -7.02
N THR A 70 7.52 16.71 -6.75
CA THR A 70 8.37 15.66 -7.32
C THR A 70 8.02 14.27 -6.79
N LEU A 71 7.46 14.14 -5.60
CA LEU A 71 6.84 12.88 -5.12
C LEU A 71 5.41 12.68 -5.65
N GLY A 72 4.90 13.68 -6.39
CA GLY A 72 3.61 13.71 -7.06
C GLY A 72 3.25 12.45 -7.85
N GLY A 73 2.08 11.88 -7.57
CA GLY A 73 1.45 10.84 -8.41
C GLY A 73 1.07 11.34 -9.83
N ARG A 74 0.38 10.50 -10.62
CA ARG A 74 -0.09 10.83 -11.99
C ARG A 74 1.07 11.18 -12.95
N ARG A 75 1.88 10.16 -13.26
CA ARG A 75 2.95 10.24 -14.26
C ARG A 75 2.47 9.70 -15.62
N GLY A 76 2.70 10.48 -16.67
CA GLY A 76 2.43 10.11 -18.07
C GLY A 76 3.70 9.63 -18.77
N GLY A 77 3.59 9.32 -20.06
CA GLY A 77 4.70 8.89 -20.91
C GLY A 77 4.69 7.40 -21.23
N ARG A 78 5.25 7.04 -22.40
CA ARG A 78 5.58 5.65 -22.73
C ARG A 78 6.84 5.31 -21.94
N THR A 79 6.77 4.24 -21.16
CA THR A 79 7.97 3.62 -20.63
C THR A 79 8.54 2.74 -21.73
N ALA A 80 9.87 2.75 -21.91
CA ALA A 80 10.57 1.66 -22.60
C ALA A 80 10.26 0.33 -21.87
N GLU A 81 10.85 -0.80 -22.29
CA GLU A 81 10.69 -2.05 -21.52
C GLU A 81 11.00 -1.82 -20.03
N SER A 82 9.93 -1.79 -19.22
CA SER A 82 10.00 -1.42 -17.81
C SER A 82 10.53 -2.61 -17.03
N ARG A 83 11.44 -2.35 -16.10
CA ARG A 83 11.91 -3.37 -15.13
C ARG A 83 10.93 -3.60 -13.99
N ASN A 84 9.86 -2.81 -13.94
CA ASN A 84 8.86 -2.78 -12.88
C ASN A 84 7.61 -3.60 -13.26
N THR A 85 7.82 -4.78 -13.85
CA THR A 85 6.77 -5.63 -14.44
C THR A 85 5.84 -6.28 -13.42
N TRP A 86 6.20 -6.31 -12.13
CA TRP A 86 5.31 -6.80 -11.07
C TRP A 86 4.03 -5.96 -10.95
N TRP A 87 4.12 -4.66 -11.24
CA TRP A 87 2.95 -3.79 -11.28
C TRP A 87 2.14 -4.06 -12.54
N GLU A 88 1.03 -4.79 -12.41
CA GLU A 88 0.08 -5.03 -13.51
C GLU A 88 -0.57 -3.72 -13.98
N HIS A 89 -0.97 -2.86 -13.03
CA HIS A 89 -1.65 -1.61 -13.35
C HIS A 89 -0.68 -0.57 -13.94
N PRO A 90 -0.91 -0.07 -15.17
CA PRO A 90 0.04 0.79 -15.88
C PRO A 90 0.45 2.05 -15.12
N ALA A 91 -0.45 2.63 -14.30
CA ALA A 91 -0.13 3.83 -13.53
C ALA A 91 0.90 3.58 -12.41
N PHE A 92 0.87 2.40 -11.77
CA PHE A 92 1.86 2.03 -10.75
C PHE A 92 3.20 1.74 -11.41
N ARG A 93 3.20 1.00 -12.52
CA ARG A 93 4.41 0.72 -13.31
C ARG A 93 5.13 2.01 -13.73
N ARG A 94 4.39 2.96 -14.32
CA ARG A 94 4.95 4.27 -14.70
C ARG A 94 5.48 5.07 -13.52
N TYR A 95 4.83 4.99 -12.36
CA TYR A 95 5.30 5.68 -11.17
C TYR A 95 6.58 5.02 -10.62
N ALA A 96 6.67 3.70 -10.62
CA ALA A 96 7.89 2.97 -10.25
C ALA A 96 9.05 3.27 -11.21
N ASP A 97 8.80 3.38 -12.53
CA ASP A 97 9.80 3.81 -13.50
C ASP A 97 10.25 5.26 -13.23
N TYR A 98 9.31 6.15 -12.93
CA TYR A 98 9.62 7.53 -12.55
C TYR A 98 10.41 7.61 -11.24
N ALA A 99 10.19 6.69 -10.30
CA ALA A 99 10.90 6.68 -9.01
C ALA A 99 12.42 6.45 -9.15
N LEU A 100 12.88 5.97 -10.31
CA LEU A 100 14.30 5.82 -10.64
C LEU A 100 14.97 7.13 -11.11
N THR A 101 14.21 8.20 -11.32
CA THR A 101 14.73 9.48 -11.84
C THR A 101 15.37 10.33 -10.75
N ALA A 102 16.28 11.24 -11.15
CA ALA A 102 16.91 12.20 -10.24
C ALA A 102 15.87 13.10 -9.53
N ALA A 103 14.84 13.55 -10.25
CA ALA A 103 13.78 14.37 -9.69
C ALA A 103 13.03 13.68 -8.53
N PHE A 104 12.78 12.37 -8.64
CA PHE A 104 12.19 11.62 -7.53
C PHE A 104 13.16 11.53 -6.35
N ARG A 105 14.44 11.26 -6.61
CA ARG A 105 15.48 11.20 -5.56
C ARG A 105 15.61 12.51 -4.80
N GLU A 106 15.58 13.64 -5.48
CA GLU A 106 15.57 14.98 -4.85
C GLU A 106 14.36 15.17 -3.94
N GLY A 107 13.16 14.81 -4.41
CA GLY A 107 11.95 14.87 -3.58
C GLY A 107 12.00 13.94 -2.37
N LEU A 108 12.55 12.74 -2.53
CA LEU A 108 12.74 11.79 -1.44
C LEU A 108 13.75 12.32 -0.42
N ALA A 109 14.85 12.93 -0.87
CA ALA A 109 15.84 13.55 0.01
C ALA A 109 15.22 14.68 0.84
N GLU A 110 14.37 15.51 0.23
CA GLU A 110 13.63 16.56 0.95
C GLU A 110 12.70 15.95 2.02
N LEU A 111 11.95 14.90 1.68
CA LEU A 111 11.09 14.19 2.63
C LEU A 111 11.90 13.55 3.77
N LEU A 112 13.06 12.95 3.48
CA LEU A 112 13.95 12.36 4.49
C LEU A 112 14.54 13.42 5.43
N ALA A 113 14.88 14.60 4.90
CA ALA A 113 15.37 15.74 5.68
C ALA A 113 14.26 16.38 6.54
N CYS A 114 13.01 16.35 6.07
CA CYS A 114 11.87 16.81 6.86
C CYS A 114 11.56 15.84 8.01
N SER A 115 11.39 14.56 7.69
CA SER A 115 11.12 13.48 8.65
C SER A 115 12.22 13.25 9.69
N ALA A 116 13.46 13.67 9.40
CA ALA A 116 14.53 13.66 10.40
C ALA A 116 14.33 14.67 11.54
N ARG A 117 13.50 15.70 11.33
CA ARG A 117 13.32 16.83 12.26
C ARG A 117 11.93 16.90 12.88
N ARG A 118 10.93 16.35 12.20
CA ARG A 118 9.52 16.43 12.57
C ARG A 118 8.81 15.12 12.30
N ARG A 119 7.80 14.80 13.10
CA ARG A 119 6.90 13.69 12.84
C ARG A 119 6.01 14.03 11.65
N CYS A 120 6.34 13.48 10.48
CA CYS A 120 5.69 13.82 9.23
C CYS A 120 4.58 12.82 8.87
N ALA A 121 3.54 13.27 8.19
CA ALA A 121 2.63 12.38 7.47
C ALA A 121 2.61 12.68 5.96
N VAL A 122 2.95 11.66 5.16
CA VAL A 122 2.88 11.71 3.69
C VAL A 122 1.42 11.58 3.25
N MET A 123 0.88 12.66 2.68
CA MET A 123 -0.53 12.78 2.35
C MET A 123 -0.80 12.68 0.84
N CYS A 124 -1.85 11.94 0.47
CA CYS A 124 -2.46 12.03 -0.86
C CYS A 124 -3.99 11.99 -0.80
N ALA A 125 -4.66 11.95 -1.96
CA ALA A 125 -6.12 11.92 -2.04
C ALA A 125 -6.78 10.57 -1.76
N GLU A 126 -6.17 9.46 -2.16
CA GLU A 126 -6.74 8.12 -1.95
C GLU A 126 -6.72 7.76 -0.46
N ALA A 127 -7.80 7.17 0.06
CA ALA A 127 -7.93 6.82 1.48
C ALA A 127 -6.85 5.79 1.89
N VAL A 128 -6.74 4.73 1.09
CA VAL A 128 -5.90 3.57 1.40
C VAL A 128 -4.58 3.62 0.64
N TRP A 129 -3.47 3.39 1.34
CA TRP A 129 -2.14 3.58 0.79
C TRP A 129 -1.82 2.60 -0.35
N TRP A 130 -2.39 1.38 -0.32
CA TRP A 130 -2.10 0.33 -1.31
C TRP A 130 -2.72 0.56 -2.69
N ARG A 131 -3.66 1.50 -2.81
CA ARG A 131 -4.32 1.88 -4.08
C ARG A 131 -3.72 3.12 -4.73
N CYS A 132 -2.70 3.72 -4.12
CA CYS A 132 -2.06 4.92 -4.65
C CYS A 132 -0.53 4.86 -4.58
N HIS A 133 0.09 5.92 -5.11
CA HIS A 133 1.53 6.07 -5.19
C HIS A 133 2.23 6.13 -3.82
N ARG A 134 1.50 6.42 -2.73
CA ARG A 134 2.04 6.34 -1.36
C ARG A 134 2.68 4.98 -1.09
N ARG A 135 2.14 3.90 -1.65
CA ARG A 135 2.75 2.56 -1.57
C ARG A 135 4.22 2.54 -2.00
N ILE A 136 4.53 3.15 -3.15
CA ILE A 136 5.90 3.17 -3.67
C ILE A 136 6.76 4.15 -2.85
N VAL A 137 6.23 5.33 -2.47
CA VAL A 137 6.96 6.25 -1.58
C VAL A 137 7.32 5.58 -0.25
N THR A 138 6.40 4.79 0.32
CA THR A 138 6.61 4.00 1.53
C THR A 138 7.75 2.99 1.35
N ASP A 139 7.82 2.26 0.23
CA ASP A 139 8.94 1.34 -0.01
C ASP A 139 10.29 2.07 0.00
N TYR A 140 10.36 3.27 -0.59
CA TYR A 140 11.59 4.08 -0.57
C TYR A 140 11.94 4.61 0.83
N LEU A 141 10.95 4.99 1.65
CA LEU A 141 11.17 5.38 3.04
C LEU A 141 11.70 4.21 3.88
N LEU A 142 11.08 3.03 3.75
CA LEU A 142 11.51 1.79 4.40
C LEU A 142 12.92 1.38 3.96
N HIS A 143 13.22 1.49 2.66
CA HIS A 143 14.55 1.24 2.12
C HIS A 143 15.61 2.21 2.68
N ALA A 144 15.23 3.45 2.98
CA ALA A 144 16.08 4.43 3.64
C ALA A 144 16.19 4.23 5.18
N GLY A 145 15.62 3.14 5.71
CA GLY A 145 15.67 2.80 7.14
C GLY A 145 14.73 3.64 8.02
N ARG A 146 13.67 4.24 7.45
CA ARG A 146 12.62 4.89 8.23
C ARG A 146 11.59 3.89 8.71
N GLU A 147 11.13 4.05 9.94
CA GLU A 147 9.91 3.40 10.42
C GLU A 147 8.70 4.11 9.81
N VAL A 148 7.76 3.36 9.23
CA VAL A 148 6.60 3.92 8.55
C VAL A 148 5.29 3.32 9.06
N TRP A 149 4.29 4.17 9.29
CA TRP A 149 2.95 3.77 9.75
C TRP A 149 1.85 4.33 8.85
N HIS A 150 0.83 3.53 8.55
CA HIS A 150 -0.31 3.94 7.73
C HIS A 150 -1.50 4.28 8.60
N ILE A 151 -1.91 5.55 8.63
CA ILE A 151 -3.12 5.99 9.32
C ILE A 151 -4.33 5.62 8.45
N LEU A 152 -5.17 4.71 8.95
CA LEU A 152 -6.36 4.21 8.25
C LEU A 152 -7.66 4.73 8.89
N GLY A 153 -7.64 5.03 10.18
CA GLY A 153 -8.78 5.58 10.92
C GLY A 153 -8.44 5.82 12.39
N PRO A 154 -9.45 6.23 13.19
CA PRO A 154 -9.29 6.44 14.62
C PRO A 154 -8.80 5.16 15.29
N HIS A 155 -7.76 5.29 16.11
CA HIS A 155 -7.10 4.17 16.80
C HIS A 155 -6.60 3.06 15.86
N HIS A 156 -6.39 3.38 14.58
CA HIS A 156 -6.00 2.42 13.55
C HIS A 156 -4.88 2.95 12.68
N ALA A 157 -3.66 2.74 13.16
CA ALA A 157 -2.43 2.88 12.39
C ALA A 157 -1.76 1.50 12.23
N GLU A 158 -1.34 1.17 11.00
CA GLU A 158 -0.69 -0.11 10.70
C GLU A 158 0.78 0.10 10.34
N HIS A 159 1.67 -0.70 10.92
CA HIS A 159 3.10 -0.65 10.58
C HIS A 159 3.30 -1.10 9.12
N ALA A 160 4.05 -0.33 8.35
CA ALA A 160 4.28 -0.61 6.94
C ALA A 160 5.24 -1.78 6.75
N ALA A 161 5.10 -2.47 5.62
CA ALA A 161 6.04 -3.48 5.14
C ALA A 161 6.42 -3.19 3.69
N MET A 162 7.64 -3.59 3.32
CA MET A 162 8.11 -3.49 1.93
C MET A 162 7.20 -4.30 1.02
N THR A 163 6.85 -3.72 -0.14
CA THR A 163 6.19 -4.48 -1.21
C THR A 163 7.04 -5.71 -1.54
N PRO A 164 6.47 -6.94 -1.58
CA PRO A 164 7.26 -8.17 -1.69
C PRO A 164 8.20 -8.28 -2.90
N ALA A 165 7.86 -7.58 -4.00
CA ALA A 165 8.68 -7.57 -5.21
C ALA A 165 9.73 -6.46 -5.23
N ALA A 166 9.75 -5.57 -4.23
CA ALA A 166 10.71 -4.47 -4.17
C ALA A 166 12.13 -5.02 -4.00
N GLN A 167 13.03 -4.61 -4.89
CA GLN A 167 14.44 -4.99 -4.89
C GLN A 167 15.30 -3.74 -5.05
N ALA A 168 16.36 -3.64 -4.24
CA ALA A 168 17.34 -2.58 -4.39
C ALA A 168 18.06 -2.67 -5.74
N CYS A 169 18.19 -1.54 -6.43
CA CYS A 169 18.90 -1.44 -7.70
C CYS A 169 19.56 -0.07 -7.82
N GLY A 170 20.86 -0.01 -7.56
CA GLY A 170 21.59 1.26 -7.47
C GLY A 170 21.02 2.12 -6.34
N GLU A 171 20.71 3.38 -6.64
CA GLU A 171 20.14 4.35 -5.67
C GLU A 171 18.61 4.26 -5.54
N GLY A 172 17.97 3.23 -6.08
CA GLY A 172 16.50 3.12 -6.06
C GLY A 172 15.99 1.69 -5.95
N LEU A 173 14.69 1.54 -6.19
CA LEU A 173 13.98 0.28 -6.11
C LEU A 173 13.38 -0.10 -7.47
N ILE A 174 13.50 -1.37 -7.81
CA ILE A 174 12.77 -2.00 -8.92
C ILE A 174 11.80 -3.06 -8.40
N TYR A 175 10.80 -3.37 -9.22
CA TYR A 175 9.73 -4.33 -8.91
C TYR A 175 9.59 -5.36 -10.05
N PRO A 176 10.58 -6.26 -10.21
CA PRO A 176 10.52 -7.26 -11.27
C PRO A 176 9.35 -8.22 -11.03
N GLY A 177 8.59 -8.48 -12.10
CA GLY A 177 7.67 -9.60 -12.13
C GLY A 177 8.44 -10.91 -11.97
N LEU A 178 7.77 -11.95 -11.46
CA LEU A 178 8.32 -13.29 -11.50
C LEU A 178 8.47 -13.68 -12.97
N ILE A 179 9.70 -13.61 -13.50
CA ILE A 179 10.03 -14.31 -14.74
C ILE A 179 10.07 -15.79 -14.35
N SER A 180 9.01 -16.53 -14.67
CA SER A 180 9.17 -17.97 -14.84
C SER A 180 10.00 -18.15 -16.11
N PRO A 181 11.17 -18.80 -16.07
CA PRO A 181 11.88 -19.17 -17.29
C PRO A 181 11.16 -20.34 -17.95
N ASP A 182 9.97 -20.10 -18.53
CA ASP A 182 9.42 -20.93 -19.59
C ASP A 182 8.31 -20.14 -20.31
N HIS A 183 8.67 -19.55 -21.45
CA HIS A 183 7.75 -18.81 -22.30
C HIS A 183 7.27 -19.75 -23.42
N SER A 184 6.50 -20.79 -23.08
CA SER A 184 5.95 -21.70 -24.09
C SER A 184 4.65 -22.41 -23.74
N ILE A 185 3.71 -21.80 -23.01
CA ILE A 185 2.30 -22.27 -23.05
C ILE A 185 1.36 -21.07 -23.14
N ARG A 186 0.57 -21.01 -24.22
CA ARG A 186 -0.60 -20.12 -24.32
C ARG A 186 -1.58 -20.54 -23.22
N GLU A 187 -1.75 -19.74 -22.18
CA GLU A 187 -2.81 -19.97 -21.19
C GLU A 187 -4.17 -19.67 -21.85
N GLU A 188 -4.99 -20.70 -21.97
CA GLU A 188 -6.44 -20.58 -22.17
C GLU A 188 -7.08 -19.74 -21.05
N PRO A 189 -8.20 -19.04 -21.31
CA PRO A 189 -8.78 -18.12 -20.33
C PRO A 189 -9.16 -18.89 -19.06
N ALA A 190 -8.44 -18.62 -17.97
CA ALA A 190 -8.66 -19.28 -16.70
C ALA A 190 -10.08 -18.98 -16.18
N MET A 191 -10.92 -20.01 -16.11
CA MET A 191 -12.15 -19.97 -15.33
C MET A 191 -11.85 -19.57 -13.87
N ALA A 192 -12.79 -18.90 -13.22
CA ALA A 192 -12.70 -18.58 -11.80
C ALA A 192 -12.48 -19.87 -11.00
N ARG A 193 -11.29 -20.03 -10.42
CA ARG A 193 -10.99 -21.19 -9.57
C ARG A 193 -11.84 -21.10 -8.31
N THR A 194 -12.68 -22.10 -8.09
CA THR A 194 -13.49 -22.23 -6.88
C THR A 194 -12.74 -23.05 -5.84
N TYR A 195 -12.92 -22.68 -4.57
CA TYR A 195 -12.33 -23.37 -3.43
C TYR A 195 -13.44 -23.72 -2.44
N GLN A 196 -13.14 -24.63 -1.51
CA GLN A 196 -14.07 -25.05 -0.48
C GLN A 196 -13.48 -24.89 0.92
N VAL A 197 -14.34 -24.90 1.94
CA VAL A 197 -13.91 -24.90 3.34
C VAL A 197 -12.99 -26.11 3.59
N GLY A 198 -11.89 -25.87 4.30
CA GLY A 198 -10.85 -26.86 4.56
C GLY A 198 -9.73 -26.90 3.53
N ASP A 199 -9.88 -26.23 2.38
CA ASP A 199 -8.78 -26.12 1.42
C ASP A 199 -7.63 -25.31 2.02
N HIS A 200 -6.42 -25.89 1.97
CA HIS A 200 -5.19 -25.17 2.28
C HIS A 200 -4.75 -24.37 1.06
N VAL A 201 -4.58 -23.07 1.23
CA VAL A 201 -4.29 -22.15 0.14
C VAL A 201 -3.10 -21.28 0.50
N SER A 202 -2.37 -20.87 -0.54
CA SER A 202 -1.38 -19.80 -0.44
C SER A 202 -1.80 -18.61 -1.27
N TRP A 203 -1.43 -17.44 -0.78
CA TRP A 203 -1.60 -16.18 -1.50
C TRP A 203 -0.40 -15.29 -1.23
N ASN A 204 -0.19 -14.30 -2.08
CA ASN A 204 0.78 -13.25 -1.80
C ASN A 204 0.09 -12.20 -0.92
N SER A 205 0.65 -11.96 0.26
CA SER A 205 0.33 -10.81 1.11
C SER A 205 1.46 -9.78 1.05
N GLU A 206 1.25 -8.65 1.71
CA GLU A 206 2.25 -7.57 1.83
C GLU A 206 3.51 -8.01 2.60
N ALA A 207 3.41 -9.03 3.46
CA ALA A 207 4.54 -9.62 4.19
C ALA A 207 5.18 -10.83 3.45
N GLY A 208 4.83 -11.06 2.19
CA GLY A 208 5.32 -12.18 1.38
C GLY A 208 4.28 -13.29 1.17
N ARG A 209 4.74 -14.49 0.81
CA ARG A 209 3.84 -15.63 0.56
C ARG A 209 3.28 -16.15 1.89
N VAL A 210 1.97 -15.99 2.09
CA VAL A 210 1.24 -16.49 3.26
C VAL A 210 0.45 -17.74 2.88
N ARG A 211 0.18 -18.57 3.90
CA ARG A 211 -0.57 -19.81 3.80
C ARG A 211 -1.63 -19.85 4.89
N GLY A 212 -2.71 -20.54 4.62
CA GLY A 212 -3.85 -20.59 5.52
C GLY A 212 -4.91 -21.56 5.04
N THR A 213 -5.89 -21.79 5.90
CA THR A 213 -7.01 -22.70 5.62
C THR A 213 -8.28 -21.89 5.42
N ILE A 214 -9.02 -22.19 4.35
CA ILE A 214 -10.33 -21.58 4.11
C ILE A 214 -11.29 -22.04 5.20
N THR A 215 -11.81 -21.10 5.99
CA THR A 215 -12.79 -21.33 7.06
C THR A 215 -14.22 -21.09 6.59
N LYS A 216 -14.41 -20.20 5.61
CA LYS A 216 -15.73 -19.85 5.09
C LYS A 216 -15.68 -19.40 3.63
N VAL A 217 -16.76 -19.69 2.90
CA VAL A 217 -16.99 -19.21 1.53
C VAL A 217 -18.23 -18.32 1.52
N HIS A 218 -18.08 -17.10 1.03
CA HIS A 218 -19.16 -16.11 0.91
C HIS A 218 -19.56 -15.95 -0.55
N THR A 219 -20.83 -16.17 -0.86
CA THR A 219 -21.41 -16.03 -2.22
C THR A 219 -22.41 -14.87 -2.32
N SER A 220 -22.42 -14.00 -1.31
CA SER A 220 -23.17 -12.74 -1.24
C SER A 220 -22.33 -11.74 -0.46
N ASP A 221 -22.53 -10.45 -0.72
CA ASP A 221 -21.84 -9.35 -0.05
C ASP A 221 -21.77 -9.55 1.47
N VAL A 222 -20.59 -9.33 2.03
CA VAL A 222 -20.32 -9.48 3.46
C VAL A 222 -19.76 -8.18 4.01
N ASN A 223 -20.35 -7.69 5.10
CA ASN A 223 -19.75 -6.64 5.89
C ASN A 223 -18.69 -7.28 6.80
N TRP A 224 -17.43 -6.89 6.60
CA TRP A 224 -16.31 -7.35 7.40
C TRP A 224 -15.51 -6.16 7.90
N LYS A 225 -15.37 -6.05 9.23
CA LYS A 225 -14.65 -4.95 9.89
C LYS A 225 -15.06 -3.55 9.38
N GLY A 226 -16.36 -3.36 9.11
CA GLY A 226 -16.92 -2.08 8.65
C GLY A 226 -16.79 -1.81 7.14
N TYR A 227 -16.22 -2.74 6.35
CA TYR A 227 -16.13 -2.64 4.90
C TYR A 227 -16.98 -3.72 4.20
N THR A 228 -17.72 -3.33 3.15
CA THR A 228 -18.47 -4.29 2.34
C THR A 228 -17.54 -4.96 1.33
N HIS A 229 -17.29 -6.25 1.52
CA HIS A 229 -16.64 -7.10 0.54
C HIS A 229 -17.69 -7.66 -0.41
N HIS A 230 -17.64 -7.24 -1.68
CA HIS A 230 -18.57 -7.75 -2.69
C HIS A 230 -18.30 -9.22 -2.99
N ALA A 231 -19.35 -10.03 -3.03
CA ALA A 231 -19.26 -11.47 -3.32
C ALA A 231 -20.51 -11.96 -4.04
N SER A 232 -20.32 -12.91 -4.96
CA SER A 232 -21.41 -13.58 -5.69
C SER A 232 -21.11 -15.07 -5.81
N LYS A 233 -22.04 -15.84 -6.38
CA LYS A 233 -21.81 -17.26 -6.70
C LYS A 233 -20.66 -17.45 -7.70
N ASP A 234 -20.55 -16.55 -8.67
CA ASP A 234 -19.54 -16.64 -9.74
C ASP A 234 -18.20 -16.01 -9.35
N ASP A 235 -18.19 -15.13 -8.34
CA ASP A 235 -16.98 -14.52 -7.78
C ASP A 235 -17.02 -14.49 -6.23
N PRO A 236 -16.84 -15.65 -5.57
CA PRO A 236 -16.94 -15.74 -4.11
C PRO A 236 -15.81 -15.02 -3.38
N GLN A 237 -16.06 -14.64 -2.12
CA GLN A 237 -15.02 -14.25 -1.16
C GLN A 237 -14.70 -15.41 -0.23
N TYR A 238 -13.42 -15.64 0.03
CA TYR A 238 -12.94 -16.72 0.88
C TYR A 238 -12.36 -16.14 2.16
N GLU A 239 -12.91 -16.54 3.30
CA GLU A 239 -12.37 -16.25 4.62
C GLU A 239 -11.30 -17.29 4.94
N ILE A 240 -10.08 -16.82 5.22
CA ILE A 240 -8.90 -17.68 5.36
C ILE A 240 -8.23 -17.37 6.68
N ARG A 241 -8.07 -18.39 7.53
CA ARG A 241 -7.28 -18.31 8.75
C ARG A 241 -5.82 -18.58 8.41
N SER A 242 -4.93 -17.64 8.78
CA SER A 242 -3.48 -17.77 8.63
C SER A 242 -2.93 -18.95 9.43
N ASP A 243 -1.94 -19.66 8.88
CA ASP A 243 -1.23 -20.74 9.60
C ASP A 243 -0.31 -20.19 10.71
N LYS A 244 0.13 -18.93 10.58
CA LYS A 244 1.19 -18.35 11.42
C LYS A 244 0.68 -17.42 12.50
N THR A 245 -0.54 -16.92 12.35
CA THR A 245 -1.09 -15.84 13.16
C THR A 245 -2.59 -16.04 13.33
N ASP A 246 -3.18 -15.43 14.35
CA ASP A 246 -4.65 -15.44 14.53
C ASP A 246 -5.39 -14.52 13.53
N HIS A 247 -4.67 -13.97 12.55
CA HIS A 247 -5.27 -13.11 11.54
C HIS A 247 -6.13 -13.90 10.55
N VAL A 248 -7.30 -13.35 10.29
CA VAL A 248 -8.24 -13.80 9.26
C VAL A 248 -8.23 -12.82 8.10
N ALA A 249 -8.07 -13.34 6.88
CA ALA A 249 -8.06 -12.58 5.64
C ALA A 249 -9.28 -12.91 4.78
N LEU A 250 -9.78 -11.93 4.01
CA LEU A 250 -10.75 -12.16 2.94
C LEU A 250 -10.10 -11.96 1.57
N HIS A 251 -10.16 -12.98 0.73
CA HIS A 251 -9.64 -12.93 -0.63
C HIS A 251 -10.63 -13.50 -1.65
N LYS A 252 -10.62 -12.93 -2.87
CA LYS A 252 -11.22 -13.56 -4.05
C LYS A 252 -10.45 -14.83 -4.43
N GLY A 253 -11.04 -15.69 -5.24
CA GLY A 253 -10.40 -16.95 -5.66
C GLY A 253 -9.17 -16.76 -6.55
N LYS A 254 -9.16 -15.72 -7.38
CA LYS A 254 -8.08 -15.44 -8.35
C LYS A 254 -6.65 -15.39 -7.75
N PRO A 255 -6.38 -14.67 -6.65
CA PRO A 255 -5.05 -14.62 -6.02
C PRO A 255 -4.64 -15.88 -5.27
N LEU A 256 -5.56 -16.83 -5.04
CA LEU A 256 -5.28 -18.03 -4.25
C LEU A 256 -4.63 -19.12 -5.11
N ARG A 257 -3.84 -19.96 -4.46
CA ARG A 257 -3.31 -21.21 -5.02
C ARG A 257 -3.51 -22.32 -4.01
N LYS A 258 -4.28 -23.34 -4.37
CA LYS A 258 -4.47 -24.55 -3.56
C LYS A 258 -3.13 -25.25 -3.35
N LEU A 259 -2.81 -25.55 -2.10
CA LEU A 259 -1.65 -26.33 -1.71
C LEU A 259 -2.06 -27.80 -1.60
N LYS A 260 -1.14 -28.71 -1.92
CA LYS A 260 -1.36 -30.15 -1.67
C LYS A 260 -1.23 -30.37 -0.16
N THR A 261 -2.23 -30.97 0.46
CA THR A 261 -2.12 -31.45 1.85
C THR A 261 -0.95 -32.45 1.93
N PRO A 262 -0.04 -32.32 2.91
CA PRO A 262 0.97 -33.36 3.11
C PRO A 262 0.28 -34.68 3.43
N ALA A 263 0.80 -35.79 2.86
CA ALA A 263 0.34 -37.12 3.22
C ALA A 263 0.55 -37.34 4.73
N PRO A 264 -0.35 -38.06 5.42
CA PRO A 264 -0.11 -38.42 6.82
C PRO A 264 1.24 -39.16 6.93
N PRO A 265 1.97 -39.00 8.05
CA PRO A 265 3.17 -39.80 8.28
C PRO A 265 2.80 -41.28 8.18
N ARG A 266 3.62 -42.05 7.47
CA ARG A 266 3.53 -43.51 7.53
C ARG A 266 4.06 -43.90 8.91
N ASP A 267 3.22 -44.57 9.69
CA ASP A 267 3.65 -45.25 10.91
C ASP A 267 4.54 -46.43 10.47
N ASP A 268 5.86 -46.27 10.62
CA ASP A 268 6.85 -47.35 10.61
C ASP A 268 7.48 -47.46 12.01
#